data_AF-A0A7J2IEJ1-F1
#
_entry.id   AF-A0A7J2IEJ1-F1
#
_cell.length_a   1.000
_cell.length_b   1.000
_cell.length_c   1.000
_cell.angle_alpha   90.00
_cell.angle_beta   90.00
_cell.angle_gamma   90.00
#
_symmetry.space_group_name_H-M   'P 1'
#
loop_
_entity.id
_entity.type
_entity.pdbx_description
1 polymer ?
#
loop_
_entity_poly.entity_id
_entity_poly.type
_entity_poly.pdbx_seq_one_letter_code
_entity_poly.pdbx_strand_id
1 'polypeptide(L)' 'MSRICKWYAVCPIKRFCEEGKLEWRWVREYCKGNYMNCVRYKMEEEGIPHPDNMLPDGRIRGSLK' A
#
# COMPACT_ATOMS: atom_id res chain seq x y z
N MET A 1 -18.01 2.56 9.87
CA MET A 1 -17.19 1.40 9.46
C MET A 1 -15.77 1.86 9.19
N SER A 2 -14.84 1.56 10.09
CA SER A 2 -13.40 1.73 9.82
C SER A 2 -12.99 0.71 8.77
N ARG A 3 -13.05 1.07 7.48
CA ARG A 3 -12.74 0.16 6.38
C ARG A 3 -11.23 0.10 6.21
N ILE A 4 -10.56 -0.69 7.06
CA ILE A 4 -9.14 -1.01 6.88
C ILE A 4 -9.03 -1.93 5.65
N CYS A 5 -8.02 -1.70 4.81
CA CYS A 5 -7.69 -2.58 3.70
C CYS A 5 -7.48 -4.02 4.20
N LYS A 6 -8.12 -5.01 3.55
CA LYS A 6 -8.02 -6.42 3.94
C LYS A 6 -6.58 -6.98 3.90
N TRP A 7 -5.73 -6.43 3.03
CA TRP A 7 -4.32 -6.81 2.92
C TRP A 7 -3.37 -5.96 3.78
N TYR A 8 -3.87 -5.06 4.62
CA TYR A 8 -3.04 -4.15 5.41
C TYR A 8 -2.00 -4.87 6.28
N ALA A 9 -2.33 -6.04 6.82
CA ALA A 9 -1.42 -6.80 7.69
C ALA A 9 -0.20 -7.37 6.94
N VAL A 10 -0.33 -7.66 5.64
CA VAL A 10 0.71 -8.28 4.81
C VAL A 10 1.33 -7.30 3.80
N CYS A 11 0.70 -6.15 3.59
CA CYS A 11 1.13 -5.17 2.59
C CYS A 11 2.46 -4.49 3.00
N PRO A 12 3.45 -4.42 2.09
CA PRO A 12 4.76 -3.85 2.38
C PRO A 12 4.72 -2.34 2.71
N ILE A 13 3.64 -1.63 2.37
CA ILE A 13 3.46 -0.22 2.74
C ILE A 13 3.49 -0.03 4.26
N LYS A 14 2.85 -0.94 5.01
CA LYS A 14 2.89 -0.90 6.48
C LYS A 14 4.33 -1.04 6.98
N ARG A 15 5.03 -2.06 6.46
CA ARG A 15 6.42 -2.36 6.80
C ARG A 15 7.35 -1.16 6.49
N PHE A 16 7.24 -0.55 5.32
CA PHE A 16 8.06 0.61 4.97
C PHE A 16 7.77 1.84 5.82
N CYS A 17 6.53 2.02 6.29
CA CYS A 17 6.21 3.06 7.26
C CYS A 17 6.81 2.78 8.64
N GLU A 18 6.79 1.52 9.07
CA GLU A 18 7.43 1.08 10.32
C GLU A 18 8.96 1.21 10.26
N GLU A 19 9.58 0.95 9.10
CA GLU A 19 11.01 1.15 8.85
C GLU A 19 11.40 2.64 8.66
N GLY A 20 10.44 3.58 8.67
CA GLY A 20 10.69 5.00 8.44
C GLY A 20 11.06 5.37 6.99
N LYS A 21 10.98 4.41 6.06
CA LYS A 21 11.24 4.60 4.62
C LYS A 21 10.09 5.32 3.90
N LEU A 22 8.88 5.22 4.46
CA LEU A 22 7.66 5.87 3.96
C LEU A 22 6.93 6.61 5.08
N GLU A 23 6.30 7.74 4.74
CA GLU A 23 5.48 8.47 5.69
C GLU A 23 4.17 7.75 6.00
N TRP A 24 3.73 7.81 7.27
CA TRP A 24 2.46 7.24 7.73
C TRP A 24 1.21 7.81 7.03
N ARG A 25 1.34 8.90 6.25
CA ARG A 25 0.26 9.41 5.40
C ARG A 25 -0.26 8.34 4.44
N TRP A 26 0.61 7.50 3.88
CA TRP A 26 0.21 6.45 2.95
C TRP A 26 -0.73 5.44 3.59
N VAL A 27 -0.42 5.03 4.83
CA VAL A 27 -1.28 4.15 5.62
C VAL A 27 -2.59 4.85 5.99
N ARG A 28 -2.55 6.12 6.39
CA ARG A 28 -3.76 6.87 6.78
C ARG A 28 -4.70 7.13 5.61
N GLU A 29 -4.17 7.56 4.47
CA GLU A 29 -4.97 7.95 3.30
C GLU A 29 -5.47 6.72 2.53
N TYR A 30 -4.64 5.70 2.36
CA TYR A 30 -5.00 4.52 1.56
C TYR A 30 -5.42 3.34 2.43
N CYS A 31 -4.57 2.86 3.35
CA CYS A 31 -4.85 1.61 4.06
C CYS A 31 -6.00 1.73 5.09
N LYS A 32 -6.10 2.86 5.81
CA LYS A 32 -7.16 3.14 6.79
C LYS A 32 -8.18 4.18 6.30
N GLY A 33 -7.94 4.74 5.12
CA GLY A 33 -8.81 5.72 4.46
C GLY A 33 -9.52 5.08 3.29
N ASN A 34 -9.20 5.51 2.07
CA ASN A 34 -9.79 5.00 0.84
C ASN A 34 -8.87 4.03 0.11
N TYR A 35 -8.88 2.76 0.52
CA TYR A 35 -8.08 1.72 -0.13
C TYR A 35 -8.54 1.39 -1.55
N MET A 36 -9.76 1.76 -1.94
CA MET A 36 -10.25 1.55 -3.32
C MET A 36 -9.49 2.41 -4.33
N ASN A 37 -8.83 3.49 -3.88
CA ASN A 37 -7.93 4.29 -4.71
C ASN A 37 -6.51 3.75 -4.76
N CYS A 38 -6.18 2.71 -3.98
CA CYS A 38 -4.86 2.09 -4.02
C CYS A 38 -4.73 1.22 -5.28
N VAL A 39 -3.78 1.56 -6.15
CA VAL A 39 -3.47 0.80 -7.37
C VAL A 39 -3.10 -0.64 -7.03
N ARG A 40 -2.32 -0.84 -5.96
CA ARG A 40 -1.97 -2.19 -5.49
C ARG A 40 -3.18 -3.01 -5.08
N TYR A 41 -4.16 -2.39 -4.42
CA TYR A 41 -5.39 -3.06 -4.03
C TYR A 41 -6.14 -3.56 -5.27
N LYS A 42 -6.26 -2.72 -6.31
CA LYS A 42 -6.92 -3.11 -7.57
C LYS A 42 -6.18 -4.26 -8.25
N MET A 43 -4.84 -4.19 -8.31
CA MET A 43 -4.02 -5.26 -8.88
C MET A 43 -4.18 -6.58 -8.13
N GLU A 44 -4.22 -6.57 -6.79
CA GLU A 44 -4.49 -7.77 -5.98
C GLU A 44 -5.88 -8.35 -6.25
N GLU A 45 -6.91 -7.50 -6.39
CA GLU A 45 -8.27 -7.95 -6.75
C GLU A 45 -8.33 -8.56 -8.15
N GLU A 46 -7.55 -8.03 -9.09
CA GLU A 46 -7.45 -8.51 -10.47
C GLU A 46 -6.47 -9.70 -10.62
N GLY A 47 -5.77 -10.09 -9.56
CA GLY A 47 -4.75 -11.15 -9.60
C GLY A 47 -3.49 -10.77 -10.40
N ILE A 48 -3.25 -9.48 -10.58
CA ILE A 48 -2.11 -8.95 -11.34
C ILE A 48 -0.89 -8.85 -10.40
N PRO A 49 0.23 -9.53 -10.72
CA PRO A 49 1.45 -9.43 -9.93
C PRO A 49 2.03 -8.01 -10.03
N HIS A 50 2.48 -7.50 -8.88
CA HIS A 50 3.08 -6.17 -8.78
C HIS A 50 4.22 -6.20 -7.75
N PRO A 51 5.27 -5.38 -7.93
CA PRO A 51 6.44 -5.43 -7.08
C PRO A 51 6.20 -4.77 -5.71
N ASP A 52 6.92 -5.22 -4.68
CA ASP A 52 6.76 -4.71 -3.32
C ASP A 52 7.10 -3.23 -3.17
N ASN A 53 7.99 -2.72 -4.00
CA ASN A 53 8.41 -1.32 -4.00
C ASN A 53 7.45 -0.37 -4.77
N MET A 54 6.31 -0.89 -5.22
CA MET A 54 5.23 -0.08 -5.76
C MET A 54 4.48 0.65 -4.64
N LEU A 55 4.18 1.93 -4.83
CA LEU A 55 3.40 2.74 -3.91
C LEU A 55 1.89 2.57 -4.15
N PRO A 56 1.03 3.01 -3.21
CA PRO A 56 -0.42 2.99 -3.39
C PRO A 56 -0.92 3.76 -4.61
N ASP A 57 -0.19 4.77 -5.07
CA ASP A 57 -0.52 5.54 -6.28
C ASP A 57 0.00 4.91 -7.58
N GLY A 58 0.68 3.75 -7.51
CA GLY A 58 1.19 3.01 -8.66
C GLY A 58 2.63 3.36 -9.07
N ARG A 59 3.25 4.38 -8.47
CA ARG A 59 4.68 4.68 -8.71
C ARG A 59 5.58 3.63 -8.10
N ILE A 60 6.62 3.24 -8.83
CA ILE A 60 7.67 2.32 -8.32
C ILE A 60 8.79 3.16 -7.71
N ARG A 61 9.08 2.97 -6.42
CA ARG A 61 10.24 3.59 -5.76
C ARG A 61 11.38 2.58 -5.65
N GLY A 62 12.34 2.65 -6.56
CA GLY A 62 13.52 1.77 -6.54
C GLY A 62 14.38 1.87 -5.26
N SER A 63 14.23 2.94 -4.47
CA SER A 63 14.86 3.11 -3.17
C SER A 63 14.25 2.24 -2.06
N LEU A 64 13.03 1.73 -2.27
CA LEU A 64 12.37 0.83 -1.34
C LEU A 64 12.79 -0.60 -1.73
N LYS A 65 13.65 -1.20 -0.92
CA LYS A 65 14.09 -2.59 -0.98
C LYS A 65 14.01 -3.18 0.42
#